data_AF-A0A2W6ZBV6-F1
#
_entry.id   AF-A0A2W6ZBV6-F1
#
_cell.length_a   1.000
_cell.length_b   1.000
_cell.length_c   1.000
_cell.angle_alpha   90.00
_cell.angle_beta   90.00
_cell.angle_gamma   90.00
#
_symmetry.space_group_name_H-M   'P 1'
#
loop_
_entity.id
_entity.type
_entity.pdbx_description
1 polymer ?
#
loop_
_entity_poly.entity_id
_entity_poly.type
_entity_poly.pdbx_seq_one_letter_code
_entity_poly.pdbx_strand_id
1 'polypeptide(L)'
;MTTMQAVALAEALGTLKDVAGGLLCQPRFNDLHYPNAAGDVLSRLQDEIAAMADEAMRLAAISQPHDRYDRLFWAEAMIRDAASRAERVEDIAEFAQSLVTRRS
;
A
#
# COMPACT_ATOMS: atom_id res chain seq x y z
N MET A 1 -9.63 -13.02 -7.88
CA MET A 1 -8.69 -11.91 -8.16
C MET A 1 -7.34 -12.52 -8.45
N THR A 2 -6.70 -12.18 -9.57
CA THR A 2 -5.34 -12.63 -9.88
C THR A 2 -4.32 -11.84 -9.06
N THR A 3 -3.09 -12.33 -8.93
CA THR A 3 -2.01 -11.59 -8.25
C THR A 3 -1.82 -10.18 -8.81
N MET A 4 -1.82 -10.05 -10.13
CA MET A 4 -1.64 -8.76 -10.80
C MET A 4 -2.83 -7.81 -10.57
N GLN A 5 -4.05 -8.34 -10.50
CA GLN A 5 -5.22 -7.55 -10.10
C GLN A 5 -5.11 -7.09 -8.64
N ALA A 6 -4.58 -7.94 -7.76
CA ALA A 6 -4.37 -7.60 -6.35
C ALA A 6 -3.31 -6.50 -6.18
N VAL A 7 -2.19 -6.60 -6.90
CA VAL A 7 -1.16 -5.54 -6.93
C VAL A 7 -1.74 -4.24 -7.47
N ALA A 8 -2.42 -4.27 -8.62
CA ALA A 8 -3.01 -3.08 -9.21
C ALA A 8 -4.05 -2.42 -8.28
N LEU A 9 -4.87 -3.22 -7.60
CA LEU A 9 -5.82 -2.73 -6.60
C LEU A 9 -5.10 -2.06 -5.43
N ALA A 10 -4.06 -2.69 -4.88
CA ALA A 10 -3.31 -2.12 -3.77
C ALA A 10 -2.64 -0.79 -4.12
N GLU A 11 -2.05 -0.66 -5.32
CA GLU A 11 -1.44 0.60 -5.77
C GLU A 11 -2.48 1.71 -6.00
N ALA A 12 -3.64 1.36 -6.57
CA ALA A 12 -4.75 2.30 -6.74
C ALA A 12 -5.28 2.79 -5.38
N LEU A 13 -5.43 1.88 -4.40
CA LEU A 13 -5.86 2.22 -3.05
C LEU A 13 -4.80 3.03 -2.30
N GLY A 14 -3.51 2.73 -2.47
CA GLY A 14 -2.40 3.54 -1.93
C GLY A 14 -2.46 4.97 -2.43
N THR A 15 -2.67 5.15 -3.74
CA THR A 15 -2.84 6.49 -4.35
C THR A 15 -4.05 7.22 -3.75
N LEU A 16 -5.18 6.53 -3.58
CA LEU A 16 -6.39 7.12 -2.97
C LEU A 16 -6.18 7.49 -1.50
N LYS A 17 -5.44 6.68 -0.74
CA LYS A 17 -5.06 6.97 0.65
C LYS A 17 -4.23 8.24 0.74
N ASP A 18 -3.28 8.44 -0.17
CA ASP A 18 -2.45 9.65 -0.22
C ASP A 18 -3.28 10.89 -0.57
N VAL A 19 -4.23 10.76 -1.50
CA VAL A 19 -5.19 11.84 -1.81
C VAL A 19 -6.05 12.18 -0.60
N ALA A 20 -6.59 11.18 0.11
CA ALA A 20 -7.37 11.39 1.32
C ALA A 20 -6.53 12.08 2.42
N GLY A 21 -5.28 11.66 2.60
CA GLY A 21 -4.34 12.31 3.53
C GLY A 21 -4.05 13.76 3.16
N GLY A 22 -3.80 14.04 1.88
CA GLY A 22 -3.59 15.41 1.39
C GLY A 22 -4.82 16.31 1.55
N LEU A 23 -6.02 15.75 1.44
CA LEU A 23 -7.26 16.45 1.76
C LEU A 23 -7.36 16.75 3.25
N LEU A 24 -7.07 15.79 4.13
CA LEU A 24 -7.09 16.00 5.58
C LEU A 24 -6.11 17.09 6.04
N CYS A 25 -5.00 17.31 5.33
CA CYS A 25 -4.08 18.41 5.60
C CYS A 25 -4.62 19.80 5.24
N GLN A 26 -5.74 19.90 4.52
CA GLN A 26 -6.31 21.20 4.14
C GLN A 26 -6.84 21.94 5.39
N PRO A 27 -6.65 23.27 5.50
CA PRO A 27 -7.10 24.02 6.67
C PRO A 27 -8.57 23.82 7.04
N ARG A 28 -9.44 23.68 6.02
CA ARG A 28 -10.88 23.41 6.19
C ARG A 28 -11.22 22.06 6.80
N PHE A 29 -10.26 21.12 6.90
CA PHE A 29 -10.43 19.78 7.46
C PHE A 29 -9.56 19.55 8.70
N ASN A 30 -8.52 20.36 8.90
CA ASN A 30 -7.57 20.28 10.02
C ASN A 30 -7.79 21.36 11.10
N ASP A 31 -8.96 22.01 11.13
CA ASP A 31 -9.25 23.03 12.14
C ASP A 31 -9.54 22.38 13.50
N LEU A 32 -8.51 22.29 14.35
CA LEU A 32 -8.56 21.65 15.68
C LEU A 32 -9.51 22.35 16.66
N HIS A 33 -10.07 23.51 16.29
CA HIS A 33 -10.88 24.34 17.19
C HIS A 33 -12.36 23.98 17.14
N TYR A 34 -12.80 23.28 16.09
CA TYR A 34 -14.20 22.91 15.91
C TYR A 34 -14.34 21.46 15.42
N PRO A 35 -15.37 20.72 15.89
CA PRO A 35 -15.67 19.40 15.35
C PRO A 35 -15.92 19.49 13.84
N ASN A 36 -15.18 18.70 13.08
CA ASN A 36 -15.25 18.70 11.63
C ASN A 36 -15.74 17.35 11.11
N ALA A 37 -17.06 17.20 11.02
CA ALA A 37 -17.69 15.96 10.58
C ALA A 37 -17.19 15.48 9.20
N ALA A 38 -16.82 16.41 8.31
CA ALA A 38 -16.26 16.05 7.01
C ALA A 38 -14.81 15.53 7.13
N GLY A 39 -14.01 16.12 8.02
CA GLY A 39 -12.69 15.60 8.41
C GLY A 39 -12.80 14.20 9.04
N ASP A 40 -13.76 13.98 9.93
CA ASP A 40 -13.98 12.67 10.57
C ASP A 40 -14.42 11.59 9.57
N VAL A 41 -15.23 11.96 8.56
CA VAL A 41 -15.60 11.06 7.47
C VAL A 41 -14.39 10.75 6.59
N LEU A 42 -13.59 11.76 6.23
CA LEU A 42 -12.38 11.58 5.42
C LEU A 42 -11.32 10.73 6.14
N SER A 43 -11.19 10.91 7.45
CA SER A 43 -10.28 10.11 8.30
C SER A 43 -10.68 8.63 8.31
N ARG A 44 -11.97 8.34 8.59
CA ARG A 44 -12.47 6.96 8.52
C ARG A 44 -12.33 6.35 7.14
N LEU A 45 -12.61 7.12 6.08
CA LEU A 45 -12.43 6.66 4.71
C LEU A 45 -10.95 6.35 4.41
N GLN A 46 -10.03 7.17 4.90
CA GLN A 46 -8.59 6.91 4.76
C GLN A 46 -8.19 5.59 5.44
N ASP A 47 -8.69 5.32 6.65
CA ASP A 47 -8.44 4.08 7.37
C ASP A 47 -9.01 2.86 6.65
N GLU A 48 -10.25 2.96 6.13
CA GLU A 48 -10.88 1.90 5.34
C GLU A 48 -10.10 1.61 4.05
N ILE A 49 -9.68 2.63 3.32
CA ILE A 49 -8.84 2.49 2.12
C ILE A 49 -7.50 1.84 2.46
N ALA A 50 -6.88 2.24 3.58
CA ALA A 50 -5.62 1.66 4.03
C ALA A 50 -5.77 0.17 4.35
N ALA A 51 -6.83 -0.22 5.07
CA ALA A 51 -7.11 -1.62 5.39
C ALA A 51 -7.36 -2.46 4.11
N MET A 52 -8.06 -1.89 3.12
CA MET A 52 -8.27 -2.56 1.83
C MET A 52 -6.98 -2.70 1.02
N ALA A 53 -6.09 -1.69 1.06
CA ALA A 53 -4.79 -1.74 0.39
C ALA A 53 -3.91 -2.86 0.99
N ASP A 54 -3.90 -2.95 2.32
CA ASP A 54 -3.18 -3.99 3.07
C ASP A 54 -3.70 -5.39 2.72
N GLU A 55 -5.02 -5.56 2.66
CA GLU A 55 -5.62 -6.85 2.27
C GLU A 55 -5.31 -7.22 0.82
N ALA A 56 -5.36 -6.25 -0.11
CA ALA A 56 -5.00 -6.49 -1.50
C ALA A 56 -3.52 -6.90 -1.64
N MET A 57 -2.63 -6.25 -0.89
CA MET A 57 -1.21 -6.59 -0.88
C MET A 57 -0.95 -7.97 -0.26
N ARG A 58 -1.66 -8.32 0.83
CA ARG A 58 -1.62 -9.66 1.43
C ARG A 58 -2.04 -10.73 0.43
N LEU A 59 -3.12 -10.50 -0.33
CA LEU A 59 -3.58 -11.40 -1.38
C LEU A 59 -2.55 -11.54 -2.51
N ALA A 60 -1.88 -10.45 -2.89
CA ALA A 60 -0.79 -10.48 -3.86
C ALA A 60 0.43 -11.29 -3.37
N ALA A 61 0.76 -11.21 -2.07
CA ALA A 61 1.91 -11.88 -1.49
C ALA A 61 1.75 -13.41 -1.40
N ILE A 62 0.50 -13.92 -1.29
CA ILE A 62 0.21 -15.36 -1.19
C ILE A 62 0.51 -16.09 -2.51
N SER A 63 0.39 -15.41 -3.65
CA SER A 63 0.46 -16.04 -4.96
C SER A 63 1.52 -15.37 -5.82
N GLN A 64 2.75 -15.88 -5.81
CA GLN A 64 3.78 -15.39 -6.72
C GLN A 64 3.41 -15.73 -8.18
N PRO A 65 3.45 -14.78 -9.12
CA PRO A 65 3.17 -15.06 -10.53
C PRO A 65 4.30 -15.90 -11.16
N HIS A 66 3.99 -16.59 -12.25
CA HIS A 66 4.94 -17.48 -12.93
C HIS A 66 5.64 -16.79 -14.12
N ASP A 67 4.94 -15.89 -14.81
CA ASP A 67 5.53 -15.15 -15.93
C ASP A 67 6.67 -14.25 -15.46
N ARG A 68 7.69 -14.08 -16.31
CA ARG A 68 8.88 -13.27 -15.95
C ARG A 68 8.50 -11.82 -15.71
N TYR A 69 7.67 -11.23 -16.57
CA TYR A 69 7.32 -9.81 -16.48
C TYR A 69 6.37 -9.55 -15.32
N ASP A 70 5.38 -10.41 -15.13
CA ASP A 70 4.48 -10.34 -13.96
C ASP A 70 5.25 -10.47 -12.65
N ARG A 71 6.29 -11.32 -12.61
CA ARG A 71 7.16 -11.45 -11.43
C ARG A 71 7.95 -10.19 -11.11
N LEU A 72 8.47 -9.51 -12.13
CA LEU A 72 9.21 -8.26 -11.93
C LEU A 72 8.29 -7.18 -11.37
N PHE A 73 7.12 -7.01 -11.98
CA PHE A 73 6.14 -6.03 -11.53
C PHE A 73 5.62 -6.33 -10.12
N TRP A 74 5.29 -7.59 -9.84
CA TRP A 74 4.89 -8.03 -8.51
C TRP A 74 6.00 -7.79 -7.48
N ALA A 75 7.25 -8.15 -7.77
CA ALA A 75 8.36 -7.96 -6.85
C ALA A 75 8.64 -6.48 -6.58
N GLU A 76 8.55 -5.62 -7.59
CA GLU A 76 8.66 -4.18 -7.45
C GLU A 76 7.58 -3.63 -6.50
N ALA A 77 6.33 -4.06 -6.68
CA ALA A 77 5.24 -3.67 -5.80
C ALA A 77 5.44 -4.16 -4.36
N MET A 78 5.90 -5.40 -4.16
CA MET A 78 6.24 -5.92 -2.84
C MET A 78 7.33 -5.08 -2.16
N ILE A 79 8.38 -4.71 -2.91
CA ILE A 79 9.49 -3.89 -2.38
C ILE A 79 8.99 -2.49 -2.02
N ARG A 80 8.14 -1.87 -2.84
CA ARG A 80 7.53 -0.57 -2.52
C ARG A 80 6.69 -0.62 -1.24
N ASP A 81 5.85 -1.64 -1.08
CA ASP A 81 5.04 -1.81 0.13
C ASP A 81 5.93 -2.01 1.36
N ALA A 82 6.93 -2.88 1.29
CA ALA A 82 7.89 -3.09 2.38
C ALA A 82 8.64 -1.79 2.73
N ALA A 83 9.09 -1.03 1.73
CA ALA A 83 9.78 0.24 1.94
C ALA A 83 8.90 1.30 2.63
N SER A 84 7.59 1.29 2.40
CA SER A 84 6.65 2.22 3.05
C SER A 84 6.48 1.97 4.56
N ARG A 85 6.84 0.77 5.02
CA ARG A 85 6.69 0.32 6.42
C ARG A 85 8.04 0.15 7.13
N ALA A 86 9.14 0.08 6.39
CA ALA A 86 10.45 -0.19 6.94
C ALA A 86 11.02 1.03 7.68
N GLU A 87 11.58 0.79 8.86
CA GLU A 87 12.30 1.80 9.63
C GLU A 87 13.77 1.92 9.18
N ARG A 88 14.30 0.88 8.52
CA ARG A 88 15.70 0.77 8.13
C ARG A 88 15.86 0.30 6.69
N VAL A 89 16.91 0.79 6.03
CA VAL A 89 17.24 0.41 4.64
C VAL A 89 17.68 -1.05 4.55
N GLU A 90 18.33 -1.57 5.59
CA GLU A 90 18.79 -2.96 5.62
C GLU A 90 17.61 -3.95 5.52
N ASP A 91 16.49 -3.67 6.18
CA ASP A 91 15.29 -4.52 6.15
C ASP A 91 14.72 -4.64 4.73
N ILE A 92 14.76 -3.54 3.97
CA ILE A 92 14.32 -3.51 2.57
C ILE A 92 15.27 -4.34 1.69
N ALA A 93 16.59 -4.22 1.92
CA ALA A 93 17.59 -4.97 1.16
C ALA A 93 17.48 -6.48 1.43
N GLU A 94 17.32 -6.89 2.69
CA GLU A 94 17.10 -8.29 3.07
C GLU A 94 15.80 -8.83 2.47
N PHE A 95 14.72 -8.05 2.52
CA PHE A 95 13.46 -8.43 1.90
C PHE A 95 13.59 -8.61 0.38
N ALA A 96 14.20 -7.64 -0.32
CA ALA A 96 14.40 -7.71 -1.77
C ALA A 96 15.24 -8.93 -2.16
N GLN A 97 16.28 -9.26 -1.38
CA GLN A 97 17.07 -10.48 -1.58
C GLN A 97 16.18 -11.73 -1.42
N SER A 98 15.33 -11.79 -0.38
CA SER A 98 14.45 -12.93 -0.15
C SER A 98 13.52 -13.26 -1.33
N LEU A 99 13.11 -12.23 -2.10
CA LEU A 99 12.28 -12.40 -3.30
C LEU A 99 13.03 -13.06 -4.47
N VAL A 100 14.36 -12.89 -4.51
CA VAL A 100 15.24 -13.53 -5.50
C VAL A 100 15.59 -14.96 -5.08
N THR A 101 15.80 -15.19 -3.78
CA THR A 101 16.32 -16.45 -3.22
C THR A 101 15.26 -17.55 -3.04
N ARG A 102 13.96 -17.28 -3.23
CA ARG A 102 12.89 -18.32 -3.29
C ARG A 102 12.97 -19.19 -4.57
N ARG A 103 14.19 -19.61 -4.92
CA ARG A 103 14.54 -20.63 -5.91
C ARG A 103 15.31 -21.75 -5.20
N SER A 104 14.57 -22.65 -4.57
CA SER A 104 15.00 -24.03 -4.29
C SER A 104 13.77 -24.84 -3.93
#